data_AF-M3UUB2-F1
#
_entry.id   AF-M3UUB2-F1
#
_cell.length_a   1.000
_cell.length_b   1.000
_cell.length_c   1.000
_cell.angle_alpha   90.00
_cell.angle_beta   90.00
_cell.angle_gamma   90.00
#
_symmetry.space_group_name_H-M   'P 1'
#
loop_
_entity.id
_entity.type
_entity.pdbx_description
1 polymer ?
#
loop_
_entity_poly.entity_id
_entity_poly.type
_entity_poly.pdbx_seq_one_letter_code
_entity_poly.pdbx_strand_id
1 'polypeptide(L)'
;MDVWNNMFMRLMCIGKSSIYQEQYGLDLPSRWNLFDSNQQTQYRIAETQDFKKNLSTLLDTMKIVRVNDKTLNQFVGYILSQMRFDEIFRKEIDKLVKEKCPSQNSLTINDSKEQLLADMRKLYDSVYLTED
;
A
#
# COMPACT_ATOMS: atom_id res chain seq x y z
N MET A 1 -10.28 11.12 2.73
CA MET A 1 -8.96 11.17 2.08
C MET A 1 -7.88 10.90 3.12
N ASP A 2 -7.88 11.65 4.23
CA ASP A 2 -6.87 11.57 5.30
C ASP A 2 -6.68 10.17 5.90
N VAL A 3 -7.74 9.38 6.03
CA VAL A 3 -7.64 8.02 6.59
C VAL A 3 -6.68 7.14 5.77
N TRP A 4 -6.82 7.11 4.44
CA TRP A 4 -5.98 6.28 3.59
C TRP A 4 -4.52 6.74 3.58
N ASN A 5 -4.32 8.05 3.52
CA ASN A 5 -2.98 8.66 3.59
C ASN A 5 -2.31 8.36 4.94
N ASN A 6 -3.04 8.51 6.05
CA ASN A 6 -2.54 8.25 7.39
C ASN A 6 -2.23 6.76 7.61
N MET A 7 -3.10 5.86 7.13
CA MET A 7 -2.86 4.42 7.18
C MET A 7 -1.60 4.06 6.38
N PHE A 8 -1.46 4.59 5.17
CA PHE A 8 -0.28 4.38 4.34
C PHE A 8 1.00 4.87 5.02
N MET A 9 1.01 6.10 5.53
CA MET A 9 2.17 6.64 6.24
C MET A 9 2.54 5.80 7.47
N ARG A 10 1.54 5.35 8.24
CA ARG A 10 1.78 4.49 9.40
C ARG A 10 2.39 3.14 9.01
N LEU A 11 1.87 2.51 7.96
CA LEU A 11 2.43 1.25 7.43
C LEU A 11 3.87 1.45 6.95
N MET A 12 4.15 2.53 6.23
CA MET A 12 5.51 2.84 5.80
C MET A 12 6.47 3.09 6.97
N CYS A 13 6.02 3.77 8.03
CA CYS A 13 6.83 3.97 9.24
C CYS A 13 7.15 2.64 9.94
N ILE A 14 6.17 1.72 10.03
CA ILE A 14 6.35 0.38 10.58
C ILE A 14 7.33 -0.42 9.72
N GLY A 15 7.13 -0.42 8.40
CA GLY A 15 7.98 -1.12 7.43
C GLY A 15 9.42 -0.65 7.48
N LYS A 16 9.65 0.68 7.48
CA LYS A 16 10.98 1.26 7.70
C LYS A 16 11.57 0.80 9.03
N SER A 17 10.82 0.91 10.11
CA SER A 17 11.30 0.45 11.42
C SER A 17 11.72 -1.02 11.35
N SER A 18 10.95 -1.91 10.72
CA SER A 18 11.33 -3.32 10.54
C SER A 18 12.60 -3.51 9.72
N ILE A 19 12.71 -2.87 8.55
CA ILE A 19 13.85 -3.00 7.63
C ILE A 19 15.16 -2.59 8.30
N TYR A 20 15.10 -1.57 9.15
CA TYR A 20 16.29 -0.90 9.65
C TYR A 20 16.60 -1.22 11.12
N GLN A 21 15.60 -1.49 11.95
CA GLN A 21 15.78 -1.88 13.36
C GLN A 21 16.42 -3.26 13.47
N GLU A 22 16.12 -4.18 12.55
CA GLU A 22 16.75 -5.50 12.51
C GLU A 22 18.27 -5.44 12.23
N GLN A 23 18.78 -4.34 11.67
CA GLN A 23 20.20 -4.24 11.31
C GLN A 23 21.00 -3.17 12.10
N TYR A 24 20.44 -1.99 12.46
CA TYR A 24 21.26 -0.89 13.03
C TYR A 24 20.58 0.02 14.08
N GLY A 25 19.36 -0.27 14.54
CA GLY A 25 18.64 0.54 15.54
C GLY A 25 17.85 1.73 14.98
N LEU A 26 17.08 2.41 15.85
CA LEU A 26 15.95 3.30 15.50
C LEU A 26 16.29 4.66 14.85
N ASP A 27 17.55 5.08 14.76
CA ASP A 27 17.90 6.43 14.27
C ASP A 27 18.49 6.41 12.85
N LEU A 28 17.60 6.58 11.87
CA LEU A 28 17.82 6.23 10.47
C LEU A 28 18.19 7.35 9.52
N PRO A 29 17.51 8.51 9.55
CA PRO A 29 17.87 9.63 8.68
C PRO A 29 19.30 10.12 8.92
N SER A 30 19.79 10.01 10.17
CA SER A 30 21.14 10.42 10.57
C SER A 30 22.25 9.48 10.10
N ARG A 31 21.91 8.20 9.82
CA ARG A 31 22.87 7.13 9.50
C ARG A 31 22.95 6.76 8.03
N TRP A 32 22.04 7.25 7.18
CA TRP A 32 22.03 6.95 5.74
C TRP A 32 23.40 7.18 5.07
N ASN A 33 24.06 8.28 5.44
CA ASN A 33 25.37 8.66 4.89
C ASN A 33 26.52 7.79 5.41
N LEU A 34 26.29 6.95 6.41
CA LEU A 34 27.27 6.00 6.95
C LEU A 34 27.24 4.65 6.21
N PHE A 35 26.21 4.40 5.40
CA PHE A 35 26.08 3.17 4.63
C PHE A 35 26.92 3.22 3.36
N ASP A 36 27.55 2.11 3.03
CA ASP A 36 28.20 1.94 1.74
C ASP A 36 27.18 1.83 0.59
N SER A 37 27.66 1.92 -0.65
CA SER A 37 26.80 1.89 -1.84
C SER A 37 25.97 0.60 -1.96
N ASN A 38 26.52 -0.54 -1.53
CA ASN A 38 25.82 -1.83 -1.59
C ASN A 38 24.70 -1.87 -0.55
N GLN A 39 24.97 -1.45 0.68
CA GLN A 39 23.98 -1.33 1.74
C GLN A 39 22.84 -0.38 1.35
N GLN A 40 23.16 0.81 0.84
CA GLN A 40 22.15 1.75 0.33
C GLN A 40 21.28 1.13 -0.77
N THR A 41 21.89 0.33 -1.65
CA THR A 41 21.15 -0.37 -2.71
C THR A 41 20.22 -1.43 -2.13
N GLN A 42 20.69 -2.26 -1.20
CA GLN A 42 19.87 -3.28 -0.54
C GLN A 42 18.69 -2.66 0.22
N TYR A 43 18.92 -1.56 0.93
CA TYR A 43 17.84 -0.85 1.63
C TYR A 43 16.81 -0.25 0.68
N ARG A 44 17.26 0.38 -0.41
CA ARG A 44 16.32 0.88 -1.42
C ARG A 44 15.46 -0.25 -1.99
N ILE A 45 16.04 -1.42 -2.26
CA ILE A 45 15.29 -2.59 -2.74
C ILE A 45 14.26 -3.03 -1.69
N ALA A 46 14.67 -3.14 -0.42
CA ALA A 46 13.78 -3.53 0.67
C ALA A 46 12.62 -2.52 0.87
N GLU A 47 12.91 -1.22 0.91
CA GLU A 47 11.91 -0.16 1.03
C GLU A 47 10.91 -0.19 -0.15
N THR A 48 11.43 -0.42 -1.35
CA THR A 48 10.63 -0.52 -2.59
C THR A 48 9.69 -1.72 -2.56
N GLN A 49 10.16 -2.88 -2.07
CA GLN A 49 9.35 -4.08 -1.92
C GLN A 49 8.28 -3.91 -0.84
N ASP A 50 8.64 -3.36 0.31
CA ASP A 50 7.70 -3.14 1.41
C ASP A 50 6.64 -2.09 1.05
N PHE A 51 7.02 -1.04 0.32
CA PHE A 51 6.06 -0.09 -0.25
C PHE A 51 5.02 -0.78 -1.12
N LYS A 52 5.45 -1.62 -2.08
CA LYS A 52 4.54 -2.32 -2.99
C LYS A 52 3.58 -3.23 -2.21
N LYS A 53 4.09 -3.92 -1.19
CA LYS A 53 3.29 -4.76 -0.30
C LYS A 53 2.23 -3.94 0.43
N ASN A 54 2.62 -2.87 1.12
CA ASN A 54 1.71 -2.01 1.88
C ASN A 54 0.66 -1.34 0.97
N LEU A 55 1.08 -0.87 -0.20
CA LEU A 55 0.15 -0.33 -1.20
C LEU A 55 -0.85 -1.39 -1.66
N SER A 56 -0.38 -2.59 -2.00
CA SER A 56 -1.26 -3.70 -2.43
C SER A 56 -2.33 -4.01 -1.38
N THR A 57 -1.95 -4.11 -0.11
CA THR A 57 -2.88 -4.34 1.01
C THR A 57 -3.93 -3.22 1.14
N LEU A 58 -3.52 -1.97 0.99
CA LEU A 58 -4.47 -0.85 1.03
C LEU A 58 -5.40 -0.82 -0.18
N LEU A 59 -4.88 -1.10 -1.38
CA LEU A 59 -5.70 -1.20 -2.59
C LEU A 59 -6.73 -2.34 -2.48
N ASP A 60 -6.34 -3.49 -1.93
CA ASP A 60 -7.26 -4.59 -1.63
C ASP A 60 -8.37 -4.14 -0.67
N THR A 61 -8.00 -3.41 0.39
CA THR A 61 -8.97 -2.87 1.36
C THR A 61 -9.91 -1.85 0.71
N MET A 62 -9.36 -0.91 -0.07
CA MET A 62 -10.11 0.12 -0.80
C MET A 62 -11.06 -0.49 -1.83
N LYS A 63 -10.66 -1.58 -2.49
CA LYS A 63 -11.52 -2.35 -3.39
C LYS A 63 -12.71 -2.93 -2.65
N ILE A 64 -12.48 -3.58 -1.52
CA ILE A 64 -13.52 -4.22 -0.71
C ILE A 64 -14.55 -3.20 -0.23
N VAL A 65 -14.09 -2.05 0.27
CA VAL A 65 -15.01 -0.97 0.72
C VAL A 65 -15.48 -0.07 -0.43
N ARG A 66 -15.10 -0.38 -1.66
CA ARG A 66 -15.53 0.30 -2.89
C ARG A 66 -15.31 1.80 -2.89
N VAL A 67 -14.08 2.18 -2.59
CA VAL A 67 -13.67 3.57 -2.74
C VAL A 67 -13.87 4.02 -4.19
N ASN A 68 -14.49 5.18 -4.37
CA ASN A 68 -14.71 5.76 -5.70
C ASN A 68 -13.38 6.15 -6.39
N ASP A 69 -13.39 6.16 -7.72
CA ASP A 69 -12.23 6.45 -8.56
C ASP A 69 -11.57 7.80 -8.21
N LYS A 70 -12.35 8.82 -7.84
CA LYS A 70 -11.81 10.14 -7.44
C LYS A 70 -10.92 10.01 -6.21
N THR A 71 -11.38 9.30 -5.18
CA THR A 71 -10.63 9.12 -3.92
C THR A 71 -9.43 8.20 -4.11
N LEU A 72 -9.58 7.15 -4.93
CA LEU A 72 -8.47 6.28 -5.33
C LEU A 72 -7.37 7.07 -6.05
N ASN A 73 -7.71 7.85 -7.07
CA ASN A 73 -6.76 8.66 -7.83
C ASN A 73 -6.06 9.70 -6.95
N GLN A 74 -6.80 10.31 -6.02
CA GLN A 74 -6.25 11.24 -5.04
C GLN A 74 -5.24 10.57 -4.10
N PHE A 75 -5.56 9.37 -3.61
CA PHE A 75 -4.64 8.57 -2.80
C PHE A 75 -3.38 8.17 -3.58
N VAL A 76 -3.54 7.68 -4.82
CA VAL A 76 -2.41 7.33 -5.70
C VAL A 76 -1.52 8.54 -5.99
N GLY A 77 -2.12 9.70 -6.27
CA GLY A 77 -1.38 10.95 -6.42
C GLY A 77 -0.60 11.34 -5.17
N TYR A 78 -1.21 11.17 -3.99
CA TYR A 78 -0.54 11.42 -2.71
C TYR A 78 0.68 10.51 -2.51
N ILE A 79 0.53 9.18 -2.63
CA ILE A 79 1.65 8.24 -2.40
C ILE A 79 2.81 8.47 -3.39
N LEU A 80 2.51 8.80 -4.66
CA LEU A 80 3.52 9.10 -5.66
C LEU A 80 4.24 10.43 -5.39
N SER A 81 3.63 11.35 -4.61
CA SER A 81 4.27 12.59 -4.18
C SER A 81 5.20 12.41 -2.97
N GLN A 82 4.99 11.38 -2.15
CA GLN A 82 5.76 11.16 -0.91
C GLN A 82 7.16 10.59 -1.14
N MET A 83 7.45 10.08 -2.35
CA MET A 83 8.76 9.49 -2.64
C MET A 83 9.27 9.88 -4.03
N ARG A 84 10.59 10.10 -4.11
CA ARG A 84 11.29 10.27 -5.39
C ARG A 84 11.44 8.91 -6.06
N PHE A 85 10.38 8.48 -6.74
CA PHE A 85 10.42 7.29 -7.59
C PHE A 85 10.85 7.63 -9.01
N ASP A 86 11.62 6.72 -9.60
CA ASP A 86 11.89 6.74 -11.03
C ASP A 86 10.63 6.41 -11.85
N GLU A 87 10.70 6.70 -13.15
CA GLU A 87 9.59 6.48 -14.08
C GLU A 87 9.17 5.00 -14.17
N ILE A 88 10.11 4.07 -13.95
CA ILE A 88 9.87 2.63 -13.99
C ILE A 88 8.96 2.23 -12.84
N PHE A 89 9.31 2.64 -11.62
CA PHE A 89 8.52 2.33 -10.44
C PHE A 89 7.12 2.97 -10.49
N ARG A 90 7.00 4.20 -11.01
CA ARG A 90 5.70 4.84 -11.23
C ARG A 90 4.77 3.97 -12.10
N LYS A 91 5.29 3.42 -13.20
CA LYS A 91 4.53 2.52 -14.08
C LYS A 91 4.14 1.22 -13.39
N GLU A 92 4.98 0.69 -12.50
CA GLU A 92 4.63 -0.50 -11.71
C GLU A 92 3.49 -0.21 -10.74
N ILE A 93 3.47 0.97 -10.12
CA ILE A 93 2.37 1.40 -9.24
C ILE A 93 1.08 1.55 -10.04
N ASP A 94 1.11 2.21 -11.19
CA ASP A 94 -0.08 2.34 -12.05
C ASP A 94 -0.64 0.99 -12.48
N LYS A 95 0.23 0.03 -12.80
CA LYS A 95 -0.17 -1.34 -13.14
C LYS A 95 -0.85 -2.03 -11.95
N LEU A 96 -0.27 -1.91 -10.75
CA LEU A 96 -0.83 -2.50 -9.52
C LEU A 96 -2.21 -1.92 -9.19
N VAL A 97 -2.37 -0.60 -9.31
CA VAL A 97 -3.66 0.09 -9.08
C VAL A 97 -4.73 -0.44 -10.04
N LYS A 98 -4.41 -0.55 -11.33
CA LYS A 98 -5.35 -1.07 -12.35
C LYS A 98 -5.73 -2.53 -12.14
N GLU A 99 -4.78 -3.35 -11.69
CA GLU A 99 -5.02 -4.77 -11.39
C GLU A 99 -5.95 -4.95 -10.19
N LYS A 100 -5.69 -4.21 -9.11
CA LYS A 100 -6.43 -4.37 -7.85
C LYS A 100 -7.78 -3.67 -7.86
N CYS A 101 -7.82 -2.44 -8.36
CA CYS A 101 -9.00 -1.59 -8.42
C CYS A 101 -9.34 -1.24 -9.88
N PRO A 102 -9.82 -2.21 -10.69
CA PRO A 102 -10.34 -1.88 -12.02
C PRO A 102 -11.54 -0.93 -11.86
N SER A 103 -11.66 0.05 -12.74
CA SER A 103 -12.73 1.05 -12.67
C SER A 103 -14.10 0.35 -12.62
N GLN A 104 -14.93 0.75 -11.65
CA GLN A 104 -16.20 0.09 -11.35
C GLN A 104 -17.28 0.24 -12.43
N ASN A 105 -16.94 0.78 -13.60
CA ASN A 105 -17.86 1.03 -14.71
C ASN A 105 -18.47 -0.25 -15.35
N SER A 106 -18.23 -1.45 -14.80
CA SER A 106 -18.70 -2.72 -15.39
C SER A 106 -19.69 -3.52 -14.54
N LEU A 107 -20.08 -3.09 -13.33
CA LEU A 107 -20.99 -3.87 -12.48
C LEU A 107 -22.41 -3.29 -12.49
N THR A 108 -23.41 -4.13 -12.75
CA THR A 108 -24.81 -3.75 -12.52
C THR A 108 -25.07 -3.56 -11.02
N ILE A 109 -26.02 -2.68 -10.66
CA ILE A 109 -26.27 -2.26 -9.27
C ILE A 109 -26.61 -3.45 -8.34
N ASN A 110 -27.22 -4.53 -8.88
CA ASN A 110 -27.60 -5.71 -8.10
C ASN A 110 -26.43 -6.67 -7.85
N ASP A 111 -25.63 -6.99 -8.88
CA ASP A 111 -24.41 -7.82 -8.72
C ASP A 111 -23.41 -7.17 -7.77
N SER A 112 -23.38 -5.84 -7.81
CA SER A 112 -22.66 -5.00 -6.87
C SER A 112 -23.07 -5.27 -5.41
N LYS A 113 -24.35 -5.32 -5.04
CA LYS A 113 -24.73 -5.43 -3.61
C LYS A 113 -24.33 -6.78 -2.99
N GLU A 114 -24.52 -7.88 -3.71
CA GLU A 114 -24.20 -9.22 -3.22
C GLU A 114 -22.69 -9.43 -3.09
N GLN A 115 -21.92 -8.96 -4.07
CA GLN A 115 -20.47 -9.01 -4.02
C GLN A 115 -19.91 -8.18 -2.83
N LEU A 116 -20.54 -7.06 -2.48
CA LEU A 116 -20.11 -6.23 -1.35
C LEU A 116 -20.27 -6.97 -0.02
N LEU A 117 -21.41 -7.63 0.15
CA LEU A 117 -21.71 -8.41 1.35
C LEU A 117 -20.75 -9.60 1.47
N ALA A 118 -20.40 -10.25 0.36
CA ALA A 118 -19.42 -11.33 0.35
C ALA A 118 -18.01 -10.83 0.72
N ASP A 119 -17.57 -9.70 0.16
CA ASP A 119 -16.24 -9.13 0.45
C ASP A 119 -16.15 -8.62 1.91
N MET A 120 -17.23 -8.01 2.43
CA MET A 120 -17.32 -7.61 3.85
C MET A 120 -17.29 -8.81 4.79
N ARG A 121 -17.94 -9.92 4.44
CA ARG A 121 -17.86 -11.17 5.21
C ARG A 121 -16.43 -11.73 5.24
N LYS A 122 -15.74 -11.77 4.10
CA LYS A 122 -14.33 -12.20 4.07
C LYS A 122 -13.42 -11.35 4.97
N LEU A 123 -13.65 -10.04 5.01
CA LEU A 123 -12.92 -9.15 5.94
C LEU A 123 -13.27 -9.43 7.40
N TYR A 124 -14.56 -9.64 7.69
CA TYR A 124 -14.99 -9.98 9.04
C TYR A 124 -14.37 -11.32 9.47
N ASP A 125 -14.41 -12.33 8.62
CA ASP A 125 -13.89 -13.66 8.89
C ASP A 125 -12.36 -13.65 9.08
N SER A 126 -11.62 -12.86 8.29
CA SER A 126 -10.17 -12.74 8.45
C SER A 126 -9.75 -12.03 9.74
N VAL A 127 -10.61 -11.13 10.26
CA VAL A 127 -10.33 -10.33 11.47
C VAL A 127 -10.86 -11.01 12.74
N TYR A 128 -11.99 -11.72 12.67
CA TYR A 128 -12.71 -12.23 13.84
C TYR A 128 -12.89 -13.74 13.88
N LEU A 129 -12.67 -14.47 12.77
CA LEU A 129 -12.80 -15.93 12.72
C LEU A 129 -11.46 -16.64 12.49
N THR A 130 -10.33 -15.95 12.72
CA THR A 130 -9.00 -16.58 12.74
C THR A 130 -8.71 -17.25 14.09
N GLU A 131 -9.62 -18.09 14.56
CA GLU A 131 -9.36 -19.12 15.58
C GLU A 131 -10.20 -20.37 15.26
N ASP A 132 -9.55 -21.33 14.60
CA ASP A 132 -9.62 -22.78 14.86
C ASP A 132 -8.38 -23.46 14.25
#